data_AF-A0A1F9TAL6-F1
#
_entry.id   AF-A0A1F9TAL6-F1
#
_cell.length_a   1.000
_cell.length_b   1.000
_cell.length_c   1.000
_cell.angle_alpha   90.00
_cell.angle_beta   90.00
_cell.angle_gamma   90.00
#
_symmetry.space_group_name_H-M   'P 1'
#
loop_
_entity.id
_entity.type
_entity.pdbx_description
1 polymer ?
#
loop_
_entity_poly.entity_id
_entity_poly.type
_entity_poly.pdbx_seq_one_letter_code
_entity_poly.pdbx_strand_id
1 'polypeptide(L)'
;MSRGRAAAAVGLAVVSAGLAAAAAALIAFYPPPSTFAALYPADNGHVRPGRFAAPACNGVQCRLCPWDCFLPEGARGRCNVRVNHGGKIKTLVY
;
A
#
# COMPACT_ATOMS: atom_id res chain seq x y z
N MET A 1 -16.11 30.52 33.17
CA MET A 1 -15.94 30.20 31.72
C MET A 1 -14.81 29.20 31.41
N SER A 2 -13.86 28.90 32.30
CA SER A 2 -12.70 28.02 31.99
C SER A 2 -13.01 26.51 31.94
N ARG A 3 -13.88 25.99 32.83
CA ARG A 3 -14.22 24.55 32.90
C ARG A 3 -14.92 24.01 31.64
N GLY A 4 -15.77 24.81 30.99
CA GLY A 4 -16.47 24.41 29.76
C GLY A 4 -15.54 24.22 28.56
N ARG A 5 -14.52 25.09 28.43
CA ARG A 5 -13.49 24.97 27.39
C ARG A 5 -12.59 23.77 27.60
N ALA A 6 -12.25 23.46 28.86
CA ALA A 6 -11.46 22.28 29.21
C ALA A 6 -12.21 20.97 28.90
N ALA A 7 -13.49 20.88 29.25
CA ALA A 7 -14.32 19.71 28.93
C ALA A 7 -14.46 19.50 27.40
N ALA A 8 -14.66 20.58 26.65
CA ALA A 8 -14.72 20.52 25.19
C ALA A 8 -13.39 20.04 24.57
N ALA A 9 -12.24 20.52 25.07
CA ALA A 9 -10.92 20.12 24.60
C ALA A 9 -10.63 18.63 24.87
N VAL A 10 -10.99 18.12 26.07
CA VAL A 10 -10.85 16.69 26.40
C VAL A 10 -11.75 15.84 25.52
N GLY A 11 -13.01 16.25 25.30
CA GLY A 11 -13.92 15.55 24.40
C GLY A 11 -13.37 15.44 22.98
N LEU A 12 -12.84 16.54 22.44
CA LEU A 12 -12.25 16.57 21.10
C LEU A 12 -11.01 15.67 20.99
N ALA A 13 -10.18 15.62 22.03
CA ALA A 13 -9.00 14.75 22.09
C ALA A 13 -9.36 13.26 22.15
N VAL A 14 -10.40 12.89 22.90
CA VAL A 14 -10.88 11.49 22.97
C VAL A 14 -11.45 11.06 21.61
N VAL A 15 -12.22 11.93 20.96
CA VAL A 15 -12.78 11.65 19.62
C VAL A 15 -11.67 11.50 18.57
N SER A 16 -10.67 12.39 18.55
CA SER A 16 -9.58 12.30 17.59
C SER A 16 -8.72 11.06 17.80
N ALA A 17 -8.43 10.69 19.04
CA ALA A 17 -7.72 9.44 19.37
C ALA A 17 -8.53 8.20 18.96
N GLY A 18 -9.83 8.19 19.21
CA GLY A 18 -10.73 7.11 18.79
C GLY A 18 -10.78 6.93 17.27
N LEU A 19 -10.91 8.03 16.52
CA LEU A 19 -10.88 8.01 15.06
C LEU A 19 -9.54 7.52 14.50
N ALA A 20 -8.42 7.95 15.08
CA ALA A 20 -7.10 7.49 14.66
C ALA A 20 -6.90 5.99 14.90
N ALA A 21 -7.32 5.47 16.06
CA ALA A 21 -7.25 4.04 16.36
C ALA A 21 -8.14 3.21 15.42
N ALA A 22 -9.36 3.69 15.14
CA ALA A 22 -10.27 3.03 14.20
C ALA A 22 -9.70 2.99 12.77
N ALA A 23 -9.11 4.09 12.31
CA ALA A 23 -8.46 4.15 11.00
C ALA A 23 -7.25 3.18 10.91
N ALA A 24 -6.42 3.11 11.95
CA ALA A 24 -5.30 2.18 12.01
C ALA A 24 -5.77 0.72 11.99
N ALA A 25 -6.83 0.39 12.74
CA ALA A 25 -7.43 -0.94 12.73
C ALA A 25 -7.99 -1.30 11.33
N LEU A 26 -8.69 -0.38 10.67
CA LEU A 26 -9.19 -0.58 9.31
C LEU A 26 -8.06 -0.90 8.33
N ILE A 27 -6.95 -0.16 8.35
CA ILE A 27 -5.81 -0.39 7.44
C ILE A 27 -5.09 -1.71 7.77
N ALA A 28 -5.07 -2.13 9.04
CA ALA A 28 -4.46 -3.38 9.46
C ALA A 28 -5.25 -4.63 9.00
N PHE A 29 -6.59 -4.56 9.04
CA PHE A 29 -7.45 -5.69 8.68
C PHE A 29 -7.89 -5.68 7.21
N TYR A 30 -7.97 -4.50 6.61
CA TYR A 30 -8.34 -4.33 5.21
C TYR A 30 -7.14 -3.72 4.48
N PRO A 31 -6.35 -4.54 3.75
CA PRO A 31 -5.24 -4.00 2.99
C PRO A 31 -5.75 -2.91 2.04
N PRO A 32 -4.94 -1.88 1.77
CA PRO A 32 -5.33 -0.80 0.89
C PRO A 32 -5.87 -1.38 -0.43
N PRO A 33 -6.95 -0.79 -0.98
CA PRO A 33 -7.60 -1.35 -2.14
C PRO A 33 -6.56 -1.52 -3.25
N SER A 34 -6.47 -2.72 -3.80
CA SER A 34 -5.67 -3.02 -4.98
C SER A 34 -6.37 -2.46 -6.22
N THR A 35 -6.68 -1.15 -6.20
CA THR A 35 -7.48 -0.46 -7.22
C THR A 35 -6.92 -0.73 -8.60
N PHE A 36 -5.59 -0.78 -8.73
CA PHE A 36 -4.95 -1.13 -9.99
C PHE A 36 -5.21 -2.59 -10.40
N ALA A 37 -4.99 -3.57 -9.51
CA ALA A 37 -5.27 -4.98 -9.82
C ALA A 37 -6.76 -5.31 -10.02
N ALA A 38 -7.66 -4.51 -9.46
CA ALA A 38 -9.10 -4.62 -9.67
C ALA A 38 -9.51 -4.12 -11.08
N LEU A 39 -8.84 -3.07 -11.57
CA LEU A 39 -9.07 -2.54 -12.92
C LEU A 39 -8.37 -3.36 -14.00
N TYR A 40 -7.25 -3.99 -13.68
CA TYR A 40 -6.46 -4.79 -14.59
C TYR A 40 -6.03 -6.08 -13.89
N PRO A 41 -6.56 -7.26 -14.27
CA PRO A 41 -6.24 -8.50 -13.57
C PRO A 41 -4.76 -8.87 -13.72
N ALA A 42 -4.11 -9.28 -12.62
CA ALA A 42 -2.71 -9.71 -12.63
C ALA A 42 -2.48 -11.05 -13.34
N ASP A 43 -3.53 -11.82 -13.57
CA ASP A 43 -3.54 -13.03 -14.38
C ASP A 43 -4.03 -12.71 -15.79
N ASN A 44 -3.16 -12.12 -16.59
CA ASN A 44 -3.39 -11.92 -18.01
C ASN A 44 -2.23 -12.55 -18.79
N GLY A 45 -2.56 -13.22 -19.91
CA GLY A 45 -1.56 -13.90 -20.73
C GLY A 45 -0.52 -12.95 -21.35
N HIS A 46 -0.83 -11.66 -21.41
CA HIS A 46 0.01 -10.62 -21.99
C HIS A 46 1.07 -10.09 -21.02
N VAL A 47 0.93 -10.30 -19.70
CA VAL A 47 1.89 -9.78 -18.72
C VAL A 47 2.69 -10.90 -18.10
N ARG A 48 3.98 -10.91 -18.44
CA ARG A 48 4.90 -11.92 -17.92
C ARG A 48 5.23 -11.67 -16.44
N PRO A 49 5.22 -12.73 -15.61
CA PRO A 49 5.66 -12.63 -14.23
C PRO A 49 7.15 -12.28 -14.19
N GLY A 50 7.52 -11.30 -13.37
CA GLY A 50 8.93 -11.01 -13.13
C GLY A 50 9.47 -11.89 -12.00
N ARG A 51 10.70 -12.38 -12.19
CA ARG A 51 11.46 -13.14 -11.17
C ARG A 51 12.19 -12.20 -10.21
N PHE A 52 12.77 -12.74 -9.14
CA PHE A 52 13.61 -12.01 -8.18
C PHE A 52 12.82 -10.95 -7.39
N ALA A 53 11.68 -11.37 -6.86
CA ALA A 53 10.78 -10.55 -6.06
C ALA A 53 10.52 -11.24 -4.72
N ALA A 54 10.50 -10.47 -3.63
CA ALA A 54 10.14 -10.96 -2.30
C ALA A 54 8.92 -10.19 -1.77
N PRO A 55 7.94 -10.86 -1.14
CA PRO A 55 6.80 -10.19 -0.54
C PRO A 55 7.26 -9.25 0.59
N ALA A 56 6.58 -8.13 0.75
CA ALA A 56 6.79 -7.15 1.81
C ALA A 56 5.42 -6.66 2.33
N CYS A 57 5.38 -6.06 3.53
CA CYS A 57 4.12 -5.75 4.24
C CYS A 57 3.07 -5.06 3.36
N ASN A 58 3.47 -4.00 2.65
CA ASN A 58 2.57 -3.17 1.83
C ASN A 58 2.91 -3.24 0.33
N GLY A 59 3.57 -4.30 -0.12
CA GLY A 59 3.99 -4.40 -1.52
C GLY A 59 5.00 -5.49 -1.79
N VAL A 60 5.90 -5.25 -2.75
CA VAL A 60 6.89 -6.23 -3.17
C VAL A 60 8.26 -5.58 -3.25
N GLN A 61 9.26 -6.29 -2.73
CA GLN A 61 10.66 -5.93 -2.84
C GLN A 61 11.26 -6.52 -4.12
N CYS A 62 11.64 -5.67 -5.09
CA CYS A 62 12.27 -6.09 -6.34
C CYS A 62 13.79 -6.19 -6.17
N ARG A 63 14.34 -7.40 -6.25
CA ARG A 63 15.76 -7.71 -6.03
C ARG A 63 16.53 -8.08 -7.31
N LEU A 64 15.99 -7.72 -8.49
CA LEU A 64 16.66 -8.02 -9.76
C LEU A 64 17.92 -7.17 -9.95
N CYS A 65 17.86 -5.91 -9.54
CA CYS A 65 18.92 -4.92 -9.73
C CYS A 65 19.42 -4.44 -8.36
N PRO A 66 20.63 -3.88 -8.27
CA PRO A 66 21.23 -3.47 -6.99
C PRO A 66 20.51 -2.32 -6.29
N TRP A 67 19.46 -1.76 -6.91
CA TRP A 67 18.66 -0.70 -6.30
C TRP A 67 17.65 -1.20 -5.28
N ASP A 68 17.35 -2.51 -5.27
CA ASP A 68 16.45 -3.12 -4.30
C ASP A 68 15.20 -2.25 -4.06
N CYS A 69 14.46 -1.98 -5.13
CA CYS A 69 13.32 -1.08 -5.04
C CYS A 69 12.17 -1.74 -4.28
N PHE A 70 11.62 -1.05 -3.27
CA PHE A 70 10.33 -1.38 -2.68
C PHE A 70 9.20 -0.81 -3.55
N LEU A 71 8.30 -1.67 -4.02
CA LEU A 71 7.18 -1.29 -4.88
C LEU A 71 5.86 -1.54 -4.15
N PRO A 72 5.21 -0.48 -3.64
CA PRO A 72 3.79 -0.53 -3.29
C PRO A 72 2.91 -0.95 -4.48
N GLU A 73 1.68 -1.36 -4.23
CA GLU A 73 0.73 -1.72 -5.28
C GLU A 73 0.61 -0.60 -6.34
N GLY A 74 0.74 -0.96 -7.63
CA GLY A 74 0.73 -0.03 -8.76
C GLY A 74 2.01 0.79 -8.96
N ALA A 75 2.93 0.78 -8.01
CA ALA A 75 4.18 1.52 -8.10
C ALA A 75 5.17 0.84 -9.07
N ARG A 76 6.01 1.66 -9.70
CA ARG A 76 7.11 1.20 -10.57
C ARG A 76 8.44 1.35 -9.86
N GLY A 77 9.36 0.44 -10.15
CA GLY A 77 10.75 0.55 -9.69
C GLY A 77 11.49 1.64 -10.45
N ARG A 78 12.72 1.96 -10.02
CA ARG A 78 13.59 2.95 -10.67
C ARG A 78 13.82 2.67 -12.16
N CYS A 79 13.76 1.41 -12.56
CA CYS A 79 13.92 0.99 -13.94
C CYS A 79 12.70 1.29 -14.84
N ASN A 80 11.55 1.70 -14.29
CA ASN A 80 10.28 1.95 -14.99
C ASN A 80 9.68 0.78 -15.78
N VAL A 81 10.36 -0.37 -15.84
CA VAL A 81 9.94 -1.57 -16.59
C VAL A 81 9.29 -2.63 -15.72
N ARG A 82 9.32 -2.47 -14.39
CA ARG A 82 8.71 -3.40 -13.44
C ARG A 82 7.73 -2.68 -12.55
N VAL A 83 6.58 -3.31 -12.34
CA VAL A 83 5.47 -2.79 -11.54
C VAL A 83 5.04 -3.85 -10.55
N ASN A 84 4.69 -3.46 -9.33
CA ASN A 84 3.95 -4.34 -8.44
C ASN A 84 2.48 -4.31 -8.80
N HIS A 85 1.92 -5.49 -9.06
CA HIS A 85 0.59 -5.66 -9.59
C HIS A 85 -0.09 -6.86 -8.91
N GLY A 86 -1.07 -6.59 -8.05
CA GLY A 86 -1.74 -7.57 -7.21
C GLY A 86 -0.77 -8.27 -6.26
N GLY A 87 0.17 -7.53 -5.67
CA GLY A 87 1.23 -8.10 -4.84
C GLY A 87 2.24 -8.99 -5.58
N LYS A 88 2.29 -8.93 -6.92
CA LYS A 88 3.22 -9.69 -7.75
C LYS A 88 3.98 -8.74 -8.67
N ILE A 89 5.30 -8.92 -8.77
CA ILE A 89 6.11 -8.18 -9.74
C ILE A 89 5.76 -8.65 -11.16
N LYS A 90 5.49 -7.69 -12.02
CA LYS A 90 5.25 -7.87 -13.44
C LYS A 90 6.23 -7.03 -14.25
N THR A 91 6.58 -7.52 -15.43
CA THR A 91 7.42 -6.79 -16.37
C THR A 91 6.53 -6.13 -17.43
N LEU A 92 6.65 -4.82 -17.61
CA LEU A 92 5.92 -4.00 -18.58
C LEU A 92 6.50 -4.09 -20.00
N VAL A 93 7.68 -4.68 -20.13
CA VAL A 93 8.42 -4.81 -21.37
C VAL A 93 8.64 -6.29 -21.66
N TYR A 94 7.78 -6.84 -22.51
CA TYR A 94 7.98 -8.10 -23.23
C TYR A 94 7.26 -8.04 -24.57
#